data_AF-A0A3D1KZY4-F1
#
_entry.id   AF-A0A3D1KZY4-F1
#
_cell.length_a   1.000
_cell.length_b   1.000
_cell.length_c   1.000
_cell.angle_alpha   90.00
_cell.angle_beta   90.00
_cell.angle_gamma   90.00
#
_symmetry.space_group_name_H-M   'P 1'
#
loop_
_entity.id
_entity.type
_entity.pdbx_description
1 polymer ?
#
loop_
_entity_poly.entity_id
_entity_poly.type
_entity_poly.pdbx_seq_one_letter_code
_entity_poly.pdbx_strand_id
1 'polypeptide(L)'
;MFLIASLILVKCVSPTQKVENAEEKVLDAKKDVLDAKSDLNLAIQDSISDYQQFKIEYENRIIANEKSIDGLKVKIVTASRENKVLYETKLAELEKRNRELKIKLIEYKADNTNNWQTFKTEFKRDMDELGKAFNDFAVSNTK
;
A
#
# COMPACT_ATOMS: atom_id res chain seq x y z
N MET A 1 21.40 -78.01 -14.72
CA MET A 1 20.31 -77.11 -15.14
C MET A 1 19.61 -76.62 -13.86
N PHE A 2 20.02 -75.47 -13.34
CA PHE A 2 19.42 -74.84 -12.16
C PHE A 2 18.27 -73.94 -12.63
N LEU A 3 17.04 -74.24 -12.22
CA LEU A 3 15.88 -73.37 -12.42
C LEU A 3 15.80 -72.39 -11.25
N ILE A 4 16.20 -71.14 -11.49
CA ILE A 4 16.08 -70.06 -10.51
C ILE A 4 14.69 -69.43 -10.70
N ALA A 5 13.76 -69.74 -9.80
CA ALA A 5 12.48 -69.07 -9.72
C ALA A 5 12.69 -67.71 -9.03
N SER A 6 12.79 -66.64 -9.81
CA SER A 6 12.79 -65.28 -9.28
C SER A 6 11.36 -64.87 -8.88
N LEU A 7 11.04 -64.97 -7.59
CA LEU A 7 9.83 -64.33 -7.05
C LEU A 7 10.04 -62.81 -7.02
N ILE A 8 9.37 -62.11 -7.94
CA ILE A 8 9.21 -60.66 -7.83
C ILE A 8 8.15 -60.42 -6.76
N LEU A 9 8.59 -60.10 -5.54
CA LEU A 9 7.71 -59.63 -4.46
C LEU A 9 7.26 -58.20 -4.78
N VAL A 10 6.22 -58.05 -5.58
CA VAL A 10 5.44 -56.81 -5.61
C VAL A 10 4.76 -56.69 -4.24
N LYS A 11 5.28 -55.83 -3.36
CA LYS A 11 4.61 -55.46 -2.11
C LYS A 11 3.27 -54.80 -2.47
N CYS A 12 2.22 -55.60 -2.49
CA CYS A 12 0.84 -55.14 -2.63
C CYS A 12 0.48 -54.38 -1.34
N VAL A 13 0.48 -53.05 -1.41
CA VAL A 13 -0.14 -52.20 -0.37
C VAL A 13 -1.62 -52.57 -0.31
N SER A 14 -2.09 -53.00 0.86
CA SER A 14 -3.45 -53.53 1.02
C SER A 14 -4.49 -52.45 0.69
N PRO A 15 -5.70 -52.84 0.24
CA PRO A 15 -6.80 -51.89 0.03
C PRO A 15 -7.06 -51.01 1.26
N THR A 16 -6.88 -51.55 2.46
CA THR A 16 -7.01 -50.85 3.75
C THR A 16 -5.97 -49.73 3.90
N GLN A 17 -4.69 -49.99 3.58
CA GLN A 17 -3.64 -48.96 3.57
C GLN A 17 -3.88 -47.88 2.51
N LYS A 18 -4.52 -48.21 1.38
CA LYS A 18 -4.88 -47.22 0.36
C LYS A 18 -6.00 -46.29 0.83
N VAL A 19 -6.96 -46.82 1.59
CA VAL A 19 -8.06 -46.03 2.18
C VAL A 19 -7.52 -45.13 3.29
N GLU A 20 -6.69 -45.64 4.21
CA GLU A 20 -6.05 -44.84 5.26
C GLU A 20 -5.21 -43.69 4.68
N ASN A 21 -4.35 -43.96 3.68
CA ASN A 21 -3.58 -42.92 3.00
C ASN A 21 -4.45 -41.90 2.24
N ALA A 22 -5.63 -42.30 1.76
CA ALA A 22 -6.55 -41.40 1.08
C ALA A 22 -7.28 -40.50 2.09
N GLU A 23 -7.69 -41.05 3.23
CA GLU A 23 -8.32 -40.32 4.33
C GLU A 23 -7.35 -39.30 4.95
N GLU A 24 -6.08 -39.69 5.17
CA GLU A 24 -5.02 -38.80 5.66
C GLU A 24 -4.77 -37.63 4.70
N LYS A 25 -4.64 -37.89 3.40
CA LYS A 25 -4.49 -36.83 2.39
C LYS A 25 -5.68 -35.88 2.31
N VAL A 26 -6.90 -36.39 2.51
CA VAL A 26 -8.11 -35.56 2.55
C VAL A 26 -8.14 -34.70 3.81
N LEU A 27 -7.64 -35.20 4.94
CA LEU A 27 -7.49 -34.44 6.18
C LEU A 27 -6.46 -33.31 6.04
N ASP A 28 -5.29 -33.61 5.48
CA ASP A 28 -4.24 -32.62 5.21
C ASP A 28 -4.75 -31.51 4.28
N ALA A 29 -5.39 -31.89 3.16
CA ALA A 29 -5.94 -30.92 2.22
C ALA A 29 -7.02 -30.01 2.85
N LYS A 30 -7.82 -30.53 3.78
CA LYS A 30 -8.80 -29.71 4.53
C LYS A 30 -8.09 -28.74 5.48
N LYS A 31 -7.00 -29.17 6.12
CA LYS A 31 -6.21 -28.33 7.00
C LYS A 31 -5.52 -27.20 6.22
N ASP A 32 -4.91 -27.51 5.09
CA ASP A 32 -4.27 -26.51 4.21
C ASP A 32 -5.27 -25.44 3.76
N VAL A 33 -6.51 -25.82 3.42
CA VAL A 33 -7.57 -24.88 3.04
C VAL A 33 -8.00 -23.99 4.22
N LEU A 34 -8.05 -24.53 5.45
CA LEU A 34 -8.39 -23.75 6.64
C LEU A 34 -7.28 -22.76 7.00
N ASP A 35 -6.02 -23.21 6.95
CA ASP A 35 -4.85 -22.37 7.22
C ASP A 35 -4.76 -21.26 6.18
N ALA A 36 -4.92 -21.57 4.88
CA ALA A 36 -4.96 -20.57 3.81
C ALA A 36 -6.09 -19.53 3.97
N LYS A 37 -7.27 -19.95 4.44
CA LYS A 37 -8.38 -19.01 4.74
C LYS A 37 -8.08 -18.14 5.95
N SER A 38 -7.42 -18.68 6.97
CA SER A 38 -7.00 -17.94 8.15
C SER A 38 -5.95 -16.89 7.79
N ASP A 39 -4.92 -17.29 7.03
CA ASP A 39 -3.87 -16.40 6.54
C ASP A 39 -4.44 -15.29 5.65
N LEU A 40 -5.40 -15.62 4.78
CA LEU A 40 -6.12 -14.64 3.97
C LEU A 40 -6.88 -13.63 4.85
N ASN A 41 -7.57 -14.08 5.89
CA ASN A 41 -8.31 -13.20 6.80
C ASN A 41 -7.38 -12.28 7.59
N LEU A 42 -6.24 -12.80 8.08
CA LEU A 42 -5.21 -12.02 8.76
C LEU A 42 -4.61 -10.96 7.81
N ALA A 43 -4.25 -11.36 6.59
CA ALA A 43 -3.74 -10.44 5.58
C ALA A 43 -4.74 -9.32 5.22
N ILE A 44 -6.04 -9.65 5.16
CA ILE A 44 -7.10 -8.64 4.96
C ILE A 44 -7.15 -7.66 6.15
N GLN A 45 -7.13 -8.16 7.38
CA GLN A 45 -7.18 -7.32 8.57
C GLN A 45 -5.96 -6.40 8.70
N ASP A 46 -4.76 -6.93 8.44
CA ASP A 46 -3.51 -6.17 8.45
C ASP A 46 -3.51 -5.10 7.34
N SER A 47 -4.02 -5.44 6.15
CA SER A 47 -4.16 -4.47 5.05
C SER A 47 -5.14 -3.34 5.38
N ILE A 48 -6.23 -3.63 6.10
CA ILE A 48 -7.18 -2.60 6.56
C ILE A 48 -6.49 -1.66 7.57
N SER A 49 -5.73 -2.22 8.51
CA SER A 49 -4.98 -1.46 9.52
C SER A 49 -3.90 -0.58 8.89
N ASP A 50 -3.12 -1.11 7.95
CA ASP A 50 -2.08 -0.35 7.23
C ASP A 50 -2.69 0.80 6.41
N TYR A 51 -3.81 0.57 5.72
CA TYR A 51 -4.52 1.62 4.99
C TYR A 51 -5.03 2.72 5.92
N GLN A 52 -5.64 2.37 7.06
CA GLN A 52 -6.14 3.36 8.01
C GLN A 52 -5.02 4.22 8.60
N GLN A 53 -3.89 3.61 8.99
CA GLN A 53 -2.72 4.34 9.48
C GLN A 53 -2.14 5.28 8.42
N PHE A 54 -1.99 4.77 7.19
CA PHE A 54 -1.56 5.58 6.06
C PHE A 54 -2.50 6.77 5.82
N LYS A 55 -3.81 6.55 5.82
CA LYS A 55 -4.81 7.61 5.62
C LYS A 55 -4.68 8.70 6.68
N ILE A 56 -4.57 8.34 7.95
CA ILE A 56 -4.39 9.29 9.06
C ILE A 56 -3.08 10.08 8.90
N GLU A 57 -1.97 9.41 8.60
CA GLU A 57 -0.66 10.07 8.41
C GLU A 57 -0.74 11.14 7.31
N TYR A 58 -1.29 10.78 6.15
CA TYR A 58 -1.29 11.66 5.00
C TYR A 58 -2.39 12.72 5.05
N GLU A 59 -3.52 12.48 5.71
CA GLU A 59 -4.48 13.53 6.07
C GLU A 59 -3.83 14.61 6.94
N ASN A 60 -3.05 14.21 7.94
CA ASN A 60 -2.32 15.15 8.79
C ASN A 60 -1.28 15.97 7.99
N ARG A 61 -0.56 15.33 7.06
CA ARG A 61 0.39 16.03 6.16
C ARG A 61 -0.33 17.00 5.21
N ILE A 62 -1.49 16.64 4.67
CA ILE A 62 -2.32 17.52 3.83
C ILE A 62 -2.79 18.74 4.64
N ILE A 63 -3.25 18.55 5.87
CA ILE A 63 -3.65 19.65 6.77
C ILE A 63 -2.46 20.55 7.09
N ALA A 64 -1.28 19.99 7.32
CA ALA A 64 -0.06 20.77 7.53
C ALA A 64 0.29 21.63 6.29
N ASN A 65 0.14 21.08 5.08
CA ASN A 65 0.31 21.82 3.83
C ASN A 65 -0.73 22.93 3.68
N GLU A 66 -2.01 22.69 4.02
CA GLU A 66 -3.06 23.72 4.02
C GLU A 66 -2.69 24.90 4.94
N LYS A 67 -2.15 24.63 6.13
CA LYS A 67 -1.63 25.68 7.02
C LYS A 67 -0.44 26.43 6.43
N SER A 68 0.48 25.72 5.77
CA SER A 68 1.62 26.35 5.08
C SER A 68 1.17 27.26 3.94
N ILE A 69 0.17 26.85 3.16
CA ILE A 69 -0.46 27.65 2.12
C ILE A 69 -0.99 28.97 2.69
N ASP A 70 -1.73 28.91 3.80
CA ASP A 70 -2.28 30.11 4.42
C ASP A 70 -1.19 31.04 4.96
N GLY A 71 -0.12 30.48 5.54
CA GLY A 71 1.06 31.25 5.94
C GLY A 71 1.76 31.93 4.75
N LEU A 72 1.84 31.24 3.60
CA LEU A 72 2.42 31.79 2.38
C LEU A 72 1.56 32.90 1.78
N LYS A 73 0.22 32.78 1.79
CA LYS A 73 -0.69 33.85 1.36
C LYS A 73 -0.41 35.16 2.08
N VAL A 74 -0.23 35.11 3.41
CA VAL A 74 0.08 36.29 4.22
C VAL A 74 1.41 36.92 3.78
N LYS A 75 2.46 36.11 3.57
CA LYS A 75 3.76 36.62 3.13
C LYS A 75 3.72 37.21 1.71
N ILE A 76 2.91 36.67 0.82
CA ILE A 76 2.74 37.19 -0.55
C ILE A 76 2.08 38.56 -0.55
N VAL A 77 1.12 38.81 0.35
CA VAL A 77 0.49 40.14 0.49
C VAL A 77 1.54 41.21 0.78
N THR A 78 2.57 40.88 1.55
CA THR A 78 3.65 41.80 1.92
C THR A 78 4.84 41.80 0.95
N ALA A 79 4.82 40.98 -0.09
CA ALA A 79 5.92 40.88 -1.05
C ALA A 79 5.99 42.09 -2.01
N SER A 80 7.16 42.31 -2.62
CA SER A 80 7.33 43.33 -3.66
C SER A 80 6.40 43.05 -4.86
N ARG A 81 5.99 44.12 -5.57
CA ARG A 81 5.14 43.99 -6.75
C ARG A 81 5.75 43.09 -7.84
N GLU A 82 7.08 43.14 -7.98
CA GLU A 82 7.83 42.32 -8.93
C GLU A 82 7.74 40.82 -8.62
N ASN A 83 7.82 40.44 -7.35
CA ASN A 83 7.79 39.03 -6.94
C ASN A 83 6.38 38.47 -6.76
N LYS A 84 5.38 39.33 -6.61
CA LYS A 84 4.00 38.93 -6.26
C LYS A 84 3.40 37.95 -7.27
N VAL A 85 3.50 38.24 -8.57
CA VAL A 85 2.95 37.37 -9.63
C VAL A 85 3.61 35.99 -9.63
N LEU A 86 4.94 35.94 -9.46
CA LEU A 86 5.69 34.68 -9.39
C LEU A 86 5.27 33.86 -8.17
N TYR A 87 5.11 34.50 -7.02
CA TYR A 87 4.73 33.83 -5.78
C TYR A 87 3.27 33.35 -5.79
N GLU A 88 2.35 34.15 -6.34
CA GLU A 88 0.95 33.75 -6.54
C GLU A 88 0.85 32.53 -7.45
N THR A 89 1.64 32.49 -8.53
CA THR A 89 1.68 31.34 -9.45
C THR A 89 2.17 30.08 -8.75
N LYS A 90 3.28 30.17 -8.00
CA LYS A 90 3.82 29.03 -7.24
C LYS A 90 2.85 28.56 -6.16
N LEU A 91 2.21 29.48 -5.45
CA LEU A 91 1.21 29.15 -4.44
C LEU A 91 0.02 28.41 -5.06
N ALA A 92 -0.50 28.87 -6.20
CA ALA A 92 -1.60 28.22 -6.90
C ALA A 92 -1.26 26.79 -7.34
N GLU A 93 -0.02 26.55 -7.77
CA GLU A 93 0.48 25.21 -8.10
C GLU A 93 0.49 24.30 -6.85
N LEU A 94 1.04 24.78 -5.74
CA LEU A 94 1.10 24.04 -4.48
C LEU A 94 -0.31 23.71 -3.95
N GLU A 95 -1.23 24.66 -4.01
CA GLU A 95 -2.64 24.48 -3.65
C GLU A 95 -3.34 23.43 -4.53
N LYS A 96 -3.09 23.47 -5.85
CA LYS A 96 -3.64 22.50 -6.79
C LYS A 96 -3.14 21.10 -6.47
N ARG A 97 -1.83 20.91 -6.33
CA ARG A 97 -1.21 19.61 -6.03
C ARG A 97 -1.68 19.04 -4.67
N ASN A 98 -1.80 19.89 -3.64
CA ASN A 98 -2.30 19.45 -2.34
C ASN A 98 -3.76 18.99 -2.40
N ARG A 99 -4.61 19.68 -3.18
CA ARG A 99 -6.00 19.26 -3.41
C ARG A 99 -6.09 17.96 -4.20
N GLU A 100 -5.28 17.81 -5.24
CA GLU A 100 -5.22 16.57 -6.04
C GLU A 100 -4.82 15.36 -5.18
N LEU A 101 -3.85 15.51 -4.28
CA LEU A 101 -3.47 14.45 -3.36
C LEU A 101 -4.55 14.14 -2.32
N LYS A 102 -5.28 15.16 -1.84
CA LYS A 102 -6.45 14.96 -0.98
C LYS A 102 -7.53 14.14 -1.66
N ILE A 103 -7.85 14.45 -2.92
CA ILE A 103 -8.81 13.71 -3.73
C ILE A 103 -8.32 12.27 -3.94
N LYS A 104 -7.06 12.09 -4.38
CA LYS A 104 -6.43 10.78 -4.57
C LYS A 104 -6.48 9.90 -3.32
N LEU A 105 -6.35 10.49 -2.12
CA LEU A 105 -6.43 9.77 -0.85
C LEU A 105 -7.86 9.33 -0.51
N ILE A 106 -8.86 10.19 -0.75
CA ILE A 106 -10.27 9.94 -0.46
C ILE A 106 -10.88 8.93 -1.44
N GLU A 107 -10.50 9.02 -2.72
CA GLU A 107 -11.06 8.18 -3.78
C GLU A 107 -10.45 6.78 -3.84
N TYR A 108 -9.35 6.53 -3.11
CA TYR A 108 -8.76 5.20 -3.04
C TYR A 108 -9.71 4.23 -2.32
N LYS A 109 -10.20 3.23 -3.06
CA LYS A 109 -11.00 2.14 -2.53
C LYS A 109 -10.09 0.96 -2.18
N ALA A 110 -10.12 0.55 -0.91
CA ALA A 110 -9.30 -0.53 -0.37
C ALA A 110 -9.67 -1.93 -0.91
N ASP A 111 -10.69 -2.00 -1.75
CA ASP A 111 -11.33 -3.20 -2.29
C ASP A 111 -10.41 -3.99 -3.25
N ASN A 112 -9.28 -3.41 -3.67
CA ASN A 112 -8.31 -4.05 -4.56
C ASN A 112 -6.91 -4.07 -3.94
N THR A 113 -6.67 -5.06 -3.08
CA THR A 113 -5.39 -5.30 -2.37
C THR A 113 -4.19 -5.37 -3.31
N ASN A 114 -4.38 -5.80 -4.57
CA ASN A 114 -3.29 -5.86 -5.56
C ASN A 114 -2.74 -4.48 -5.96
N ASN A 115 -3.49 -3.40 -5.77
CA ASN A 115 -3.04 -2.04 -6.13
C ASN A 115 -2.55 -1.22 -4.93
N TRP A 116 -2.61 -1.77 -3.70
CA TRP A 116 -2.28 -1.02 -2.50
C TRP A 116 -0.82 -0.59 -2.43
N GLN A 117 0.13 -1.49 -2.69
CA GLN A 117 1.56 -1.18 -2.59
C GLN A 117 1.99 -0.13 -3.63
N THR A 118 1.48 -0.23 -4.85
CA THR A 118 1.72 0.76 -5.91
C THR A 118 1.17 2.13 -5.53
N PHE A 119 -0.09 2.17 -5.10
CA PHE A 119 -0.71 3.41 -4.64
C PHE A 119 0.08 4.05 -3.50
N LYS A 120 0.41 3.27 -2.46
CA LYS A 120 1.19 3.71 -1.28
C LYS A 120 2.52 4.32 -1.70
N THR A 121 3.22 3.67 -2.62
CA THR A 121 4.53 4.10 -3.10
C THR A 121 4.46 5.41 -3.89
N GLU A 122 3.54 5.49 -4.85
CA GLU A 122 3.35 6.68 -5.68
C GLU A 122 2.88 7.86 -4.85
N PHE A 123 1.87 7.65 -4.00
CA PHE A 123 1.32 8.70 -3.15
C PHE A 123 2.37 9.27 -2.20
N LYS A 124 3.19 8.41 -1.58
CA LYS A 124 4.31 8.85 -0.74
C LYS A 124 5.28 9.72 -1.54
N ARG A 125 5.70 9.27 -2.71
CA ARG A 125 6.61 10.03 -3.58
C ARG A 125 6.02 11.40 -3.92
N ASP A 126 4.77 11.45 -4.38
CA ASP A 126 4.11 12.68 -4.78
C ASP A 126 3.99 13.66 -3.59
N MET A 127 3.74 13.16 -2.37
CA MET A 127 3.70 13.95 -1.14
C MET A 127 5.07 14.43 -0.66
N ASP A 128 6.12 13.64 -0.86
CA ASP A 128 7.49 14.02 -0.52
C ASP A 128 8.00 15.10 -1.48
N GLU A 129 7.69 14.99 -2.78
CA GLU A 129 7.95 16.03 -3.77
C GLU A 129 7.18 17.32 -3.47
N LEU A 130 5.91 17.22 -3.07
CA LEU A 130 5.14 18.39 -2.65
C LEU A 130 5.75 19.05 -1.40
N GLY A 131 6.18 18.27 -0.42
CA GLY A 131 6.85 18.78 0.79
C GLY A 131 8.15 19.53 0.46
N LYS A 132 8.96 19.02 -0.48
CA LYS A 132 10.16 19.72 -0.97
C LYS A 132 9.79 21.05 -1.63
N ALA A 133 8.76 21.06 -2.49
CA ALA A 133 8.31 22.27 -3.15
C ALA A 133 7.82 23.35 -2.16
N PHE A 134 7.14 22.96 -1.08
CA PHE A 134 6.79 23.88 0.02
C PHE A 134 8.03 24.47 0.70
N ASN A 135 9.02 23.63 1.02
CA ASN A 135 10.25 24.07 1.67
C ASN A 135 11.05 25.03 0.78
N ASP A 136 11.20 24.70 -0.49
CA ASP A 136 11.92 25.55 -1.46
C ASP A 136 11.24 26.91 -1.61
N PHE A 137 9.91 26.93 -1.64
CA PHE A 137 9.16 28.18 -1.71
C PHE A 137 9.33 29.01 -0.43
N ALA A 138 9.23 28.38 0.75
CA ALA A 138 9.41 29.05 2.03
C ALA A 138 10.82 29.66 2.17
N VAL A 139 11.87 28.94 1.75
CA VAL A 139 13.26 29.43 1.76
C VAL A 139 13.44 30.61 0.78
N SER A 140 12.88 30.51 -0.43
CA SER A 140 12.98 31.56 -1.44
C SER A 140 12.33 32.90 -1.03
N ASN A 141 11.39 32.86 -0.09
CA ASN A 141 10.68 34.04 0.42
C ASN A 141 11.26 34.57 1.75
N THR A 142 12.42 34.05 2.19
CA THR A 142 13.17 34.57 3.35
C THR A 142 14.45 35.30 2.96
N LYS A 143 14.82 35.29 1.68
CA LYS A 143 15.94 36.05 1.11
C LYS A 143 15.41 37.27 0.37
#